data_AF-X1KC92-F1
#
_entry.id   AF-X1KC92-F1
#
_cell.length_a   1.000
_cell.length_b   1.000
_cell.length_c   1.000
_cell.angle_alpha   90.00
_cell.angle_beta   90.00
_cell.angle_gamma   90.00
#
_symmetry.space_group_name_H-M   'P 1'
#
loop_
_entity.id
_entity.type
_entity.pdbx_description
1 polymer ?
#
loop_
_entity_poly.entity_id
_entity_poly.type
_entity_poly.pdbx_seq_one_letter_code
_entity_poly.pdbx_strand_id
1 'polypeptide(L)'
;ESGSVIAPDGTKLGYGELVDAASKLDPPTEPRTLKDPAAYKIIGKPTPTVDAREIVTGQTEFGIDAYRADVLIAVVARCPWIDGEIVSVDDAETRKVAGVKDVLRIAGTKPGESFDGALVDGVAVLATSTWAALKGREKLKIEWKPGPFADESSDGLRKRADELLRPANAGNAVPVRRDGDVDKARKAARKTIEARYTVPFLAHATMEPPAALIHVTKDKVLLIASLQEPEGCLR
;
A
#
# COMPACT_ATOMS: atom_id res chain seq x y z
N GLU A 1 17.56 -32.46 7.36
CA GLU A 1 18.52 -31.74 8.21
C GLU A 1 19.01 -30.47 7.52
N SER A 2 19.05 -29.34 8.24
CA SER A 2 19.59 -28.05 7.75
C SER A 2 19.18 -27.64 6.33
N GLY A 3 17.88 -27.67 6.03
CA GLY A 3 17.33 -27.27 4.73
C GLY A 3 17.30 -28.36 3.66
N SER A 4 17.65 -29.60 4.00
CA SER A 4 17.67 -30.72 3.04
C SER A 4 17.05 -31.99 3.61
N VAL A 5 16.59 -32.87 2.73
CA VAL A 5 16.24 -34.26 3.03
C VAL A 5 17.46 -35.13 2.75
N ILE A 6 17.79 -36.02 3.69
CA ILE A 6 18.88 -36.99 3.53
C ILE A 6 18.24 -38.35 3.30
N ALA A 7 18.50 -38.95 2.14
CA ALA A 7 18.04 -40.29 1.80
C ALA A 7 18.85 -41.36 2.55
N PRO A 8 18.32 -42.60 2.68
CA PRO A 8 19.01 -43.68 3.39
C PRO A 8 20.41 -44.03 2.84
N ASP A 9 20.66 -43.76 1.56
CA ASP A 9 21.94 -43.94 0.89
C ASP A 9 22.93 -42.78 1.10
N GLY A 10 22.53 -41.75 1.85
CA GLY A 10 23.31 -40.54 2.12
C GLY A 10 23.11 -39.41 1.10
N THR A 11 22.30 -39.61 0.06
CA THR A 11 22.00 -38.56 -0.92
C THR A 11 21.29 -37.39 -0.26
N LYS A 12 21.74 -36.17 -0.54
CA LYS A 12 21.17 -34.93 0.01
C LYS A 12 20.39 -34.18 -1.06
N LEU A 13 19.10 -33.97 -0.81
CA LEU A 13 18.18 -33.25 -1.69
C LEU A 13 17.65 -32.00 -0.98
N GLY A 14 17.64 -30.86 -1.66
CA GLY A 14 16.93 -29.66 -1.19
C GLY A 14 15.41 -29.87 -1.19
N TYR A 15 14.69 -29.14 -0.34
CA TYR A 15 13.22 -29.23 -0.33
C TYR A 15 12.59 -28.84 -1.69
N GLY A 16 13.18 -27.86 -2.39
CA GLY A 16 12.71 -27.41 -3.71
C GLY A 16 12.70 -28.53 -4.75
N GLU A 17 13.71 -29.40 -4.73
CA GLU A 17 13.82 -30.55 -5.66
C GLU A 17 12.71 -31.59 -5.44
N LEU A 18 12.07 -31.56 -4.27
CA LEU A 18 11.01 -32.50 -3.91
C LEU A 18 9.61 -31.94 -4.13
N VAL A 19 9.45 -30.64 -4.38
CA VAL A 19 8.13 -29.97 -4.45
C VAL A 19 7.23 -30.59 -5.52
N ASP A 20 7.74 -30.78 -6.73
CA ASP A 20 6.96 -31.32 -7.86
C ASP A 20 6.52 -32.77 -7.66
N ALA A 21 7.31 -33.56 -6.93
CA ALA A 21 6.95 -34.92 -6.57
C ALA A 21 5.97 -34.94 -5.39
N ALA A 22 6.22 -34.11 -4.38
CA ALA A 22 5.39 -34.02 -3.18
C ALA A 22 3.99 -33.46 -3.48
N SER A 23 3.85 -32.55 -4.43
CA SER A 23 2.56 -31.97 -4.84
C SER A 23 1.58 -32.98 -5.45
N LYS A 24 2.07 -34.15 -5.87
CA LYS A 24 1.28 -35.25 -6.45
C LYS A 24 0.83 -36.27 -5.40
N LEU A 25 1.27 -36.15 -4.16
CA LEU A 25 0.91 -37.06 -3.08
C LEU A 25 -0.37 -36.58 -2.39
N ASP A 26 -1.26 -37.51 -2.07
CA ASP A 26 -2.42 -37.20 -1.25
C ASP A 26 -1.97 -36.80 0.16
N PRO A 27 -2.57 -35.73 0.74
CA PRO A 27 -2.36 -35.40 2.14
C PRO A 27 -2.69 -36.60 3.04
N PRO A 28 -1.92 -36.84 4.11
CA PRO A 28 -2.23 -37.94 5.02
C PRO A 28 -3.61 -37.75 5.65
N THR A 29 -4.45 -38.79 5.57
CA THR A 29 -5.79 -38.82 6.17
C THR A 29 -5.74 -39.04 7.69
N GLU A 30 -4.67 -39.67 8.18
CA GLU A 30 -4.48 -39.94 9.59
C GLU A 30 -3.75 -38.79 10.29
N PRO A 31 -4.16 -38.42 11.52
CA PRO A 31 -3.46 -37.42 12.33
C PRO A 31 -1.98 -37.79 12.48
N ARG A 32 -1.09 -36.87 12.11
CA ARG A 32 0.35 -37.03 12.34
C ARG A 32 0.71 -36.48 13.72
N THR A 33 1.58 -37.19 14.44
CA THR A 33 2.16 -36.68 15.68
C THR A 33 2.90 -35.38 15.38
N LEU A 34 2.42 -34.29 15.97
CA LEU A 34 3.08 -32.99 15.84
C LEU A 34 4.41 -33.02 16.59
N LYS A 35 5.36 -32.25 16.08
CA LYS A 35 6.66 -32.09 16.73
C LYS A 35 6.49 -31.40 18.08
N ASP A 36 7.09 -31.98 19.12
CA ASP A 36 7.14 -31.40 20.47
C ASP A 36 7.73 -29.98 20.42
N PRO A 37 7.09 -28.97 21.03
CA PRO A 37 7.64 -27.62 21.15
C PRO A 37 9.07 -27.55 21.71
N ALA A 38 9.44 -28.44 22.64
CA ALA A 38 10.80 -28.52 23.18
C ALA A 38 11.84 -28.89 22.10
N ALA A 39 11.43 -29.59 21.05
CA ALA A 39 12.28 -29.96 19.93
C ALA A 39 12.38 -28.86 18.85
N TYR A 40 11.68 -27.73 19.00
CA TYR A 40 11.76 -26.61 18.07
C TYR A 40 13.16 -26.01 18.08
N LYS A 41 13.72 -25.73 16.91
CA LYS A 41 15.04 -25.11 16.76
C LYS A 41 14.98 -23.61 16.56
N ILE A 42 13.84 -23.08 16.11
CA ILE A 42 13.64 -21.66 15.74
C ILE A 42 12.43 -21.07 16.49
N ILE A 43 11.27 -21.73 16.40
CA ILE A 43 10.03 -21.26 17.05
C ILE A 43 10.23 -21.11 18.56
N GLY A 44 9.92 -19.92 19.10
CA GLY A 44 10.07 -19.60 20.52
C GLY A 44 11.52 -19.35 20.97
N LYS A 45 12.49 -19.30 20.05
CA LYS A 45 13.92 -19.06 20.35
C LYS A 45 14.39 -17.75 19.73
N PRO A 46 15.21 -16.94 20.44
CA PRO A 46 15.86 -15.76 19.85
C PRO A 46 16.65 -16.17 18.60
N THR A 47 16.23 -15.68 17.44
CA THR A 47 16.81 -16.03 16.14
C THR A 47 17.01 -14.75 15.34
N PRO A 48 18.20 -14.49 14.76
CA PRO A 48 18.40 -13.32 13.90
C PRO A 48 17.52 -13.37 12.64
N THR A 49 17.07 -12.21 12.19
CA THR A 49 16.43 -12.06 10.87
C THR A 49 17.45 -12.39 9.78
N VAL A 50 17.01 -13.11 8.74
CA VAL A 50 17.86 -13.53 7.62
C VAL A 50 18.54 -12.32 6.93
N ASP A 51 17.84 -11.20 6.83
CA ASP A 51 18.32 -9.99 6.14
C ASP A 51 19.03 -8.99 7.08
N ALA A 52 19.18 -9.33 8.37
CA ALA A 52 19.69 -8.37 9.36
C ALA A 52 21.05 -7.79 8.99
N ARG A 53 21.96 -8.62 8.44
CA ARG A 53 23.30 -8.18 8.04
C ARG A 53 23.22 -7.19 6.87
N GLU A 54 22.39 -7.46 5.88
CA GLU A 54 22.24 -6.61 4.70
C GLU A 54 21.64 -5.26 5.09
N ILE A 55 20.62 -5.25 5.95
CA ILE A 55 19.98 -4.04 6.45
C ILE A 55 21.00 -3.14 7.18
N VAL A 56 21.75 -3.68 8.15
CA VAL A 56 22.68 -2.87 8.96
C VAL A 56 23.97 -2.49 8.23
N THR A 57 24.24 -3.08 7.07
CA THR A 57 25.38 -2.72 6.22
C THR A 57 25.00 -1.86 5.02
N GLY A 58 23.71 -1.55 4.85
CA GLY A 58 23.20 -0.79 3.72
C GLY A 58 23.29 -1.54 2.39
N GLN A 59 23.27 -2.88 2.43
CA GLN A 59 23.27 -3.72 1.24
C GLN A 59 21.86 -4.08 0.74
N THR A 60 20.84 -3.91 1.59
CA THR A 60 19.45 -4.07 1.19
C THR A 60 19.05 -2.96 0.20
N GLU A 61 18.56 -3.35 -0.97
CA GLU A 61 18.03 -2.42 -1.98
C GLU A 61 16.57 -2.10 -1.68
N PHE A 62 16.24 -0.81 -1.66
CA PHE A 62 14.88 -0.31 -1.53
C PHE A 62 14.31 0.09 -2.90
N GLY A 63 13.00 0.36 -2.95
CA GLY A 63 12.34 0.73 -4.21
C GLY A 63 12.94 1.99 -4.84
N ILE A 64 13.40 2.94 -4.01
CA ILE A 64 14.08 4.15 -4.46
C ILE A 64 15.49 3.92 -5.02
N ASP A 65 16.14 2.81 -4.64
CA ASP A 65 17.48 2.45 -5.13
C ASP A 65 17.42 1.79 -6.51
N ALA A 66 16.25 1.32 -6.91
CA ALA A 66 16.03 0.68 -8.20
C ALA A 66 16.26 1.67 -9.35
N TYR A 67 17.28 1.41 -10.17
CA TYR A 67 17.62 2.23 -11.33
C TYR A 67 18.01 1.37 -12.53
N ARG A 68 17.70 1.84 -13.75
CA ARG A 68 18.19 1.28 -15.02
C ARG A 68 18.67 2.40 -15.94
N ALA A 69 19.63 2.12 -16.81
CA ALA A 69 20.33 3.16 -17.59
C ALA A 69 19.44 3.95 -18.56
N ASP A 70 18.27 3.43 -18.91
CA ASP A 70 17.35 3.95 -19.92
C ASP A 70 16.04 4.51 -19.34
N VAL A 71 15.94 4.71 -18.02
CA VAL A 71 14.69 5.20 -17.39
C VAL A 71 14.56 6.71 -17.44
N LEU A 72 13.32 7.18 -17.58
CA LEU A 72 12.94 8.56 -17.32
C LEU A 72 12.47 8.70 -15.87
N ILE A 73 12.76 9.85 -15.26
CA ILE A 73 12.24 10.23 -13.96
C ILE A 73 10.91 10.95 -14.15
N ALA A 74 9.88 10.44 -13.48
CA ALA A 74 8.54 11.03 -13.48
C ALA A 74 8.32 11.84 -12.20
N VAL A 75 7.95 13.11 -12.35
CA VAL A 75 7.48 13.95 -11.24
C VAL A 75 6.08 14.43 -11.56
N VAL A 76 5.14 14.17 -10.65
CA VAL A 76 3.72 14.48 -10.86
C VAL A 76 3.33 15.75 -10.11
N ALA A 77 2.63 16.66 -10.80
CA ALA A 77 1.78 17.68 -10.18
C ALA A 77 0.37 17.09 -10.04
N ARG A 78 -0.17 17.06 -8.83
CA ARG A 78 -1.50 16.49 -8.53
C ARG A 78 -2.47 17.61 -8.18
N CYS A 79 -3.74 17.44 -8.53
CA CYS A 79 -4.81 18.30 -8.06
C CYS A 79 -4.79 18.36 -6.53
N PRO A 80 -4.83 19.57 -5.92
CA PRO A 80 -4.78 19.69 -4.47
C PRO A 80 -6.12 19.41 -3.78
N TRP A 81 -7.21 19.28 -4.55
CA TRP A 81 -8.54 18.94 -4.02
C TRP A 81 -8.91 17.50 -4.35
N ILE A 82 -9.50 16.81 -3.37
CA ILE A 82 -10.11 15.49 -3.59
C ILE A 82 -11.21 15.64 -4.63
N ASP A 83 -11.20 14.73 -5.62
CA ASP A 83 -12.11 14.72 -6.76
C ASP A 83 -12.18 16.05 -7.55
N GLY A 84 -11.13 16.88 -7.45
CA GLY A 84 -10.96 18.05 -8.29
C GLY A 84 -10.44 17.68 -9.67
N GLU A 85 -10.60 18.58 -10.62
CA GLU A 85 -10.35 18.32 -12.04
C GLU A 85 -9.32 19.27 -12.64
N ILE A 86 -8.61 18.82 -13.68
CA ILE A 86 -7.83 19.72 -14.56
C ILE A 86 -8.75 20.39 -15.58
N VAL A 87 -8.87 21.72 -15.50
CA VAL A 87 -9.54 22.53 -16.52
C VAL A 87 -8.64 22.70 -17.73
N SER A 88 -7.42 23.18 -17.52
CA SER A 88 -6.45 23.47 -18.58
C SER A 88 -5.01 23.25 -18.13
N VAL A 89 -4.13 22.95 -19.08
CA VAL A 89 -2.69 22.80 -18.87
C VAL A 89 -1.97 23.55 -19.98
N ASP A 90 -1.08 24.47 -19.61
CA ASP A 90 -0.05 25.04 -20.48
C ASP A 90 1.32 24.50 -20.03
N ASP A 91 1.88 23.62 -20.87
CA ASP A 91 3.17 22.97 -20.68
C ASP A 91 4.29 23.54 -21.58
N ALA A 92 4.03 24.65 -22.28
CA ALA A 92 4.96 25.18 -23.29
C ALA A 92 6.33 25.55 -22.69
N GLU A 93 6.36 26.19 -21.52
CA GLU A 93 7.60 26.51 -20.81
C GLU A 93 8.24 25.27 -20.17
N THR A 94 7.44 24.27 -19.81
CA THR A 94 7.92 23.00 -19.24
C THR A 94 8.72 22.22 -20.28
N ARG A 95 8.21 22.13 -21.51
CA ARG A 95 8.88 21.42 -22.62
C ARG A 95 10.19 22.07 -23.08
N LYS A 96 10.41 23.35 -22.74
CA LYS A 96 11.68 24.07 -23.01
C LYS A 96 12.78 23.76 -22.01
N VAL A 97 12.47 23.15 -20.86
CA VAL A 97 13.46 22.79 -19.84
C VAL A 97 14.34 21.67 -20.37
N ALA A 98 15.66 21.90 -20.40
CA ALA A 98 16.63 20.90 -20.84
C ALA A 98 16.50 19.60 -20.03
N GLY A 99 16.37 18.48 -20.74
CA GLY A 99 16.21 17.16 -20.13
C GLY A 99 14.76 16.71 -19.94
N VAL A 100 13.77 17.61 -20.04
CA VAL A 100 12.35 17.21 -20.14
C VAL A 100 12.14 16.50 -21.47
N LYS A 101 11.50 15.34 -21.41
CA LYS A 101 11.23 14.47 -22.57
C LYS A 101 9.76 14.44 -22.91
N ASP A 102 8.90 14.44 -21.91
CA ASP A 102 7.46 14.50 -22.15
C ASP A 102 6.69 15.08 -20.96
N VAL A 103 5.45 15.46 -21.23
CA VAL A 103 4.45 15.91 -20.26
C VAL A 103 3.14 15.22 -20.58
N LEU A 104 2.61 14.47 -19.62
CA LEU A 104 1.42 13.63 -19.79
C LEU A 104 0.36 14.02 -18.77
N ARG A 105 -0.89 14.17 -19.21
CA ARG A 105 -2.04 14.28 -18.29
C ARG A 105 -2.37 12.91 -17.72
N ILE A 106 -2.62 12.87 -16.43
CA ILE A 106 -3.13 11.72 -15.69
C ILE A 106 -4.58 12.05 -15.36
N ALA A 107 -5.50 11.25 -15.90
CA ALA A 107 -6.91 11.38 -15.58
C ALA A 107 -7.18 10.79 -14.18
N GLY A 108 -7.79 11.59 -13.33
CA GLY A 108 -8.27 11.16 -12.03
C GLY A 108 -9.50 10.27 -12.14
N THR A 109 -9.69 9.42 -11.14
CA THR A 109 -10.92 8.64 -10.94
C THR A 109 -12.07 9.59 -10.60
N LYS A 110 -13.26 9.36 -11.15
CA LYS A 110 -14.41 10.27 -10.93
C LYS A 110 -15.13 9.95 -9.61
N PRO A 111 -15.86 10.93 -9.02
CA PRO A 111 -16.71 10.68 -7.87
C PRO A 111 -17.64 9.48 -8.08
N GLY A 112 -17.57 8.52 -7.16
CA GLY A 112 -18.42 7.32 -7.17
C GLY A 112 -17.92 6.17 -8.04
N GLU A 113 -16.80 6.32 -8.75
CA GLU A 113 -16.10 5.19 -9.37
C GLU A 113 -15.34 4.37 -8.31
N SER A 114 -14.95 3.15 -8.69
CA SER A 114 -14.23 2.23 -7.78
C SER A 114 -12.96 2.87 -7.26
N PHE A 115 -12.65 2.65 -5.97
CA PHE A 115 -11.36 3.03 -5.38
C PHE A 115 -10.21 2.11 -5.82
N ASP A 116 -10.52 1.03 -6.53
CA ASP A 116 -9.51 0.14 -7.11
C ASP A 116 -8.76 0.88 -8.23
N GLY A 117 -7.47 1.17 -7.99
CA GLY A 117 -6.66 2.00 -8.87
C GLY A 117 -6.95 3.51 -8.81
N ALA A 118 -7.51 4.03 -7.71
CA ALA A 118 -7.87 5.45 -7.59
C ALA A 118 -6.70 6.40 -7.94
N LEU A 119 -6.86 7.19 -9.00
CA LEU A 119 -5.91 8.21 -9.42
C LEU A 119 -6.42 9.60 -9.07
N VAL A 120 -5.50 10.49 -8.71
CA VAL A 120 -5.78 11.92 -8.58
C VAL A 120 -5.43 12.59 -9.92
N ASP A 121 -6.33 13.43 -10.40
CA ASP A 121 -6.14 14.21 -11.62
C ASP A 121 -4.82 14.98 -11.56
N GLY A 122 -3.99 14.88 -12.60
CA GLY A 122 -2.61 15.32 -12.50
C GLY A 122 -1.88 15.48 -13.82
N VAL A 123 -0.65 15.95 -13.75
CA VAL A 123 0.26 16.09 -14.88
C VAL A 123 1.62 15.52 -14.49
N ALA A 124 2.08 14.50 -15.21
CA ALA A 124 3.41 13.91 -15.07
C ALA A 124 4.39 14.62 -15.99
N VAL A 125 5.51 15.07 -15.44
CA VAL A 125 6.68 15.51 -16.21
C VAL A 125 7.71 14.39 -16.22
N LEU A 126 8.05 13.92 -17.42
CA LEU A 126 9.06 12.89 -17.65
C LEU A 126 10.36 13.54 -18.10
N ALA A 127 11.47 13.25 -17.42
CA ALA A 127 12.77 13.85 -17.74
C ALA A 127 13.94 12.89 -17.52
N THR A 128 15.11 13.24 -18.04
CA THR A 128 16.34 12.43 -17.92
C THR A 128 17.01 12.50 -16.54
N SER A 129 16.52 13.37 -15.65
CA SER A 129 17.02 13.49 -14.27
C SER A 129 15.94 14.04 -13.35
N THR A 130 16.06 13.75 -12.06
CA THR A 130 15.15 14.27 -11.02
C THR A 130 15.12 15.80 -11.00
N TRP A 131 16.26 16.46 -11.19
CA TRP A 131 16.34 17.93 -11.24
C TRP A 131 15.58 18.50 -12.43
N ALA A 132 15.77 17.94 -13.63
CA ALA A 132 15.06 18.39 -14.82
C ALA A 132 13.55 18.16 -14.69
N ALA A 133 13.11 17.03 -14.13
CA ALA A 133 11.70 16.75 -13.90
C ALA A 133 11.07 17.74 -12.88
N LEU A 134 11.77 18.02 -11.77
CA LEU A 134 11.32 19.01 -10.78
C LEU A 134 11.24 20.41 -11.38
N LYS A 135 12.25 20.84 -12.14
CA LYS A 135 12.26 22.15 -12.81
C LYS A 135 11.21 22.27 -13.90
N GLY A 136 10.97 21.18 -14.64
CA GLY A 136 9.85 21.09 -15.57
C GLY A 136 8.52 21.26 -14.83
N ARG A 137 8.28 20.51 -13.76
CA ARG A 137 7.03 20.62 -12.98
C ARG A 137 6.80 22.04 -12.44
N GLU A 138 7.83 22.73 -11.96
CA GLU A 138 7.74 24.12 -11.49
C GLU A 138 7.27 25.10 -12.58
N LYS A 139 7.42 24.76 -13.87
CA LYS A 139 7.02 25.59 -15.02
C LYS A 139 5.63 25.27 -15.55
N LEU A 140 4.98 24.22 -15.05
CA LEU A 140 3.62 23.89 -15.45
C LEU A 140 2.65 24.99 -14.99
N LYS A 141 1.81 25.45 -15.91
CA LYS A 141 0.66 26.28 -15.59
C LYS A 141 -0.59 25.41 -15.70
N ILE A 142 -1.19 25.12 -14.56
CA ILE A 142 -2.36 24.25 -14.49
C ILE A 142 -3.49 25.04 -13.86
N GLU A 143 -4.63 25.05 -14.56
CA GLU A 143 -5.88 25.53 -14.01
C GLU A 143 -6.65 24.33 -13.47
N TRP A 144 -6.92 24.39 -12.17
CA TRP A 144 -7.65 23.35 -11.46
C TRP A 144 -9.05 23.84 -11.13
N LYS A 145 -10.00 22.91 -11.13
CA LYS A 145 -11.34 23.12 -10.62
C LYS A 145 -11.50 22.32 -9.32
N PRO A 146 -11.90 22.96 -8.22
CA PRO A 146 -12.13 22.24 -6.97
C PRO A 146 -13.24 21.19 -7.12
N GLY A 147 -13.05 20.05 -6.47
CA GLY A 147 -14.03 18.97 -6.42
C GLY A 147 -15.15 19.21 -5.41
N PRO A 148 -16.14 18.30 -5.30
CA PRO A 148 -17.25 18.40 -4.34
C PRO A 148 -16.81 18.47 -2.87
N PHE A 149 -15.59 18.01 -2.57
CA PHE A 149 -15.02 17.94 -1.23
C PHE A 149 -13.95 19.01 -0.97
N ALA A 150 -13.95 20.10 -1.74
CA ALA A 150 -12.92 21.13 -1.67
C ALA A 150 -12.82 21.83 -0.30
N ASP A 151 -13.95 21.97 0.39
CA ASP A 151 -14.05 22.59 1.72
C ASP A 151 -13.93 21.58 2.88
N GLU A 152 -13.58 20.33 2.57
CA GLU A 152 -13.48 19.28 3.56
C GLU A 152 -12.31 19.52 4.52
N SER A 153 -12.53 19.27 5.82
CA SER A 153 -11.51 19.47 6.85
C SER A 153 -11.64 18.44 7.96
N SER A 154 -10.54 18.24 8.71
CA SER A 154 -10.55 17.37 9.89
C SER A 154 -11.62 17.81 10.90
N ASP A 155 -11.80 19.12 11.10
CA ASP A 155 -12.82 19.66 11.99
C ASP A 155 -14.24 19.45 11.46
N GLY A 156 -14.44 19.61 10.15
CA GLY A 156 -15.72 19.34 9.47
C GLY A 156 -16.12 17.87 9.59
N LEU A 157 -15.21 16.96 9.26
CA LEU A 157 -15.37 15.51 9.43
C LEU A 157 -15.71 15.16 10.88
N ARG A 158 -14.98 15.74 11.84
CA ARG A 158 -15.21 15.50 13.27
C ARG A 158 -16.59 15.95 13.72
N LYS A 159 -17.01 17.17 13.33
CA LYS A 159 -18.36 17.67 13.65
C LYS A 159 -19.45 16.76 13.12
N ARG A 160 -19.32 16.27 11.88
CA ARG A 160 -20.28 15.33 11.28
C ARG A 160 -20.29 13.97 11.99
N ALA A 161 -19.13 13.46 12.38
CA ALA A 161 -19.05 12.23 13.17
C ALA A 161 -19.73 12.40 14.55
N ASP A 162 -19.48 13.51 15.24
CA ASP A 162 -20.12 13.81 16.53
C ASP A 162 -21.63 13.99 16.42
N GLU A 163 -22.12 14.56 15.32
CA GLU A 163 -23.55 14.65 14.99
C GLU A 163 -24.18 13.26 14.87
N LEU A 164 -23.58 12.38 14.06
CA LEU A 164 -24.07 11.02 13.82
C LEU A 164 -24.17 10.19 15.12
N LEU A 165 -23.30 10.48 16.09
CA LEU A 165 -23.27 9.79 17.39
C LEU A 165 -24.25 10.37 18.42
N ARG A 166 -25.05 11.39 18.09
CA ARG A 166 -26.04 11.93 19.04
C ARG A 166 -27.17 10.93 19.28
N PRO A 167 -27.75 10.87 20.50
CA PRO A 167 -28.87 9.97 20.81
C PRO A 167 -30.07 10.11 19.87
N ALA A 168 -30.35 11.32 19.39
CA ALA A 168 -31.42 11.58 18.42
C ALA A 168 -31.22 10.82 17.09
N ASN A 169 -29.98 10.47 16.75
CA ASN A 169 -29.60 9.76 15.54
C ASN A 169 -29.38 8.26 15.78
N ALA A 170 -29.63 7.74 16.99
CA ALA A 170 -29.37 6.33 17.33
C ALA A 170 -30.14 5.34 16.44
N GLY A 171 -31.29 5.73 15.89
CA GLY A 171 -32.06 4.92 14.94
C GLY A 171 -31.36 4.69 13.59
N ASN A 172 -30.33 5.45 13.27
CA ASN A 172 -29.55 5.33 12.03
C ASN A 172 -28.35 4.37 12.19
N ALA A 173 -28.10 3.84 13.39
CA ALA A 173 -26.97 2.96 13.64
C ALA A 173 -27.17 1.60 12.97
N VAL A 174 -26.17 1.14 12.22
CA VAL A 174 -26.15 -0.20 11.64
C VAL A 174 -25.48 -1.17 12.62
N PRO A 175 -26.19 -2.19 13.14
CA PRO A 175 -25.60 -3.15 14.08
C PRO A 175 -24.61 -4.07 13.36
N VAL A 176 -23.32 -3.92 13.65
CA VAL A 176 -22.24 -4.78 13.08
C VAL A 176 -22.03 -6.08 13.86
N ARG A 177 -22.45 -6.11 15.13
CA ARG A 177 -22.36 -7.28 16.02
C ARG A 177 -23.41 -7.17 17.13
N ARG A 178 -24.08 -8.27 17.47
CA ARG A 178 -25.07 -8.36 18.56
C ARG A 178 -24.90 -9.69 19.28
N ASP A 179 -24.32 -9.62 20.48
CA ASP A 179 -24.15 -10.79 21.35
C ASP A 179 -25.10 -10.65 22.55
N GLY A 180 -26.19 -11.42 22.54
CA GLY A 180 -27.22 -11.38 23.59
C GLY A 180 -28.13 -10.13 23.54
N ASP A 181 -28.80 -9.86 24.67
CA ASP A 181 -29.73 -8.74 24.85
C ASP A 181 -29.08 -7.62 25.67
N VAL A 182 -28.41 -6.71 24.97
CA VAL A 182 -27.68 -5.58 25.57
C VAL A 182 -28.63 -4.62 26.29
N ASP A 183 -29.84 -4.41 25.78
CA ASP A 183 -30.81 -3.50 26.39
C ASP A 183 -31.30 -4.01 27.74
N LYS A 184 -31.60 -5.32 27.82
CA LYS A 184 -31.94 -5.98 29.08
C LYS A 184 -30.76 -5.95 30.06
N ALA A 185 -29.56 -6.26 29.59
CA ALA A 185 -28.36 -6.22 30.42
C ALA A 185 -28.08 -4.81 30.97
N ARG A 186 -28.23 -3.77 30.13
CA ARG A 186 -28.04 -2.37 30.52
C ARG A 186 -29.07 -1.92 31.56
N LYS A 187 -30.35 -2.32 31.42
CA LYS A 187 -31.41 -2.02 32.41
C LYS A 187 -31.16 -2.70 33.76
N ALA A 188 -30.57 -3.89 33.76
CA ALA A 188 -30.25 -4.65 34.98
C ALA A 188 -28.90 -4.27 35.61
N ALA A 189 -28.09 -3.45 34.93
CA ALA A 189 -26.73 -3.14 35.37
C ALA A 189 -26.74 -2.25 36.63
N ARG A 190 -25.97 -2.65 37.65
CA ARG A 190 -25.74 -1.85 38.87
C ARG A 190 -24.97 -0.55 38.58
N LYS A 191 -24.11 -0.56 37.56
CA LYS A 191 -23.30 0.59 37.13
C LYS A 191 -23.12 0.55 35.63
N THR A 192 -23.28 1.71 35.00
CA THR A 192 -23.01 1.92 33.57
C THR A 192 -21.85 2.90 33.44
N ILE A 193 -20.91 2.60 32.55
CA ILE A 193 -19.84 3.53 32.18
C ILE A 193 -19.97 3.75 30.68
N GLU A 194 -20.00 5.02 30.29
CA GLU A 194 -20.03 5.44 28.90
C GLU A 194 -18.85 6.39 28.67
N ALA A 195 -18.13 6.16 27.58
CA ALA A 195 -16.97 6.95 27.20
C ALA A 195 -16.92 7.11 25.69
N ARG A 196 -16.49 8.28 25.22
CA ARG A 196 -16.26 8.57 23.81
C ARG A 196 -14.76 8.64 23.56
N TYR A 197 -14.31 7.92 22.54
CA TYR A 197 -12.93 7.93 22.09
C TYR A 197 -12.88 8.46 20.65
N THR A 198 -11.84 9.20 20.32
CA THR A 198 -11.61 9.71 18.97
C THR A 198 -10.16 9.47 18.60
N VAL A 199 -9.95 9.04 17.36
CA VAL A 199 -8.61 8.87 16.78
C VAL A 199 -8.51 9.87 15.63
N PRO A 200 -7.44 10.69 15.57
CA PRO A 200 -7.24 11.61 14.46
C PRO A 200 -6.81 10.84 13.19
N PHE A 201 -6.81 11.52 12.06
CA PHE A 201 -6.10 11.01 10.88
C PHE A 201 -4.61 10.92 11.20
N LEU A 202 -4.07 9.70 11.10
CA LEU A 202 -2.65 9.43 11.31
C LEU A 202 -1.97 9.26 9.96
N ALA A 203 -0.91 10.04 9.73
CA ALA A 203 -0.03 9.79 8.60
C ALA A 203 0.86 8.59 8.93
N HIS A 204 1.03 7.67 7.96
CA HIS A 204 1.97 6.55 8.09
C HIS A 204 3.41 7.03 8.30
N ALA A 205 3.77 8.19 7.73
CA ALA A 205 5.06 8.86 7.90
C ALA A 205 6.28 7.93 7.71
N THR A 206 6.25 7.14 6.63
CA THR A 206 7.34 6.22 6.29
C THR A 206 8.62 7.00 5.97
N MET A 207 9.76 6.50 6.47
CA MET A 207 11.06 7.12 6.20
C MET A 207 11.43 7.07 4.71
N GLU A 208 11.12 5.95 4.04
CA GLU A 208 11.14 5.86 2.58
C GLU A 208 9.79 6.38 2.04
N PRO A 209 9.78 7.44 1.22
CA PRO A 209 8.59 7.82 0.46
C PRO A 209 8.26 6.73 -0.58
N PRO A 210 6.98 6.46 -0.88
CA PRO A 210 6.62 5.49 -1.91
C PRO A 210 7.33 5.75 -3.24
N ALA A 211 8.02 4.74 -3.74
CA ALA A 211 8.75 4.77 -5.01
C ALA A 211 8.33 3.59 -5.90
N ALA A 212 8.43 3.79 -7.22
CA ALA A 212 8.15 2.75 -8.20
C ALA A 212 9.05 2.91 -9.43
N LEU A 213 9.64 1.81 -9.88
CA LEU A 213 10.25 1.65 -11.19
C LEU A 213 9.36 0.74 -12.03
N ILE A 214 8.98 1.22 -13.21
CA ILE A 214 8.22 0.47 -14.21
C ILE A 214 9.09 0.36 -15.45
N HIS A 215 9.33 -0.87 -15.90
CA HIS A 215 10.04 -1.14 -17.15
C HIS A 215 9.20 -2.07 -18.01
N VAL A 216 8.69 -1.53 -19.11
CA VAL A 216 7.84 -2.24 -20.07
C VAL A 216 8.70 -2.67 -21.26
N THR A 217 8.70 -3.96 -21.56
CA THR A 217 9.24 -4.52 -22.81
C THR A 217 8.09 -5.04 -23.66
N LYS A 218 8.41 -5.56 -24.86
CA LYS A 218 7.41 -6.17 -25.75
C LYS A 218 6.65 -7.33 -25.10
N ASP A 219 7.32 -8.09 -24.23
CA ASP A 219 6.82 -9.37 -23.73
C ASP A 219 6.49 -9.35 -22.23
N LYS A 220 6.96 -8.33 -21.48
CA LYS A 220 6.78 -8.27 -20.03
C LYS A 220 6.80 -6.84 -19.48
N VAL A 221 6.19 -6.69 -18.30
CA VAL A 221 6.32 -5.50 -17.46
C VAL A 221 7.05 -5.91 -16.17
N LEU A 222 8.12 -5.21 -15.84
CA LEU A 222 8.76 -5.28 -14.54
C LEU A 222 8.30 -4.09 -13.71
N LEU A 223 7.72 -4.38 -12.54
CA LEU A 223 7.37 -3.40 -11.52
C LEU A 223 8.21 -3.68 -10.27
N ILE A 224 8.97 -2.68 -9.82
CA ILE A 224 9.65 -2.69 -8.52
C ILE A 224 9.08 -1.51 -7.74
N ALA A 225 8.38 -1.77 -6.63
CA ALA A 225 7.73 -0.73 -5.85
C ALA A 225 7.59 -1.17 -4.39
N SER A 226 7.39 -0.19 -3.49
CA SER A 226 7.18 -0.42 -2.04
C SER A 226 5.78 -1.00 -1.77
N LEU A 227 5.53 -2.24 -2.18
CA LEU A 227 4.23 -2.93 -2.12
C LEU A 227 4.19 -3.99 -1.01
N GLN A 228 3.05 -4.08 -0.30
CA GLN A 228 2.80 -5.16 0.68
C GLN A 228 2.05 -6.35 0.06
N GLU A 229 1.29 -6.12 -1.01
CA GLU A 229 0.58 -7.15 -1.76
C GLU A 229 0.93 -7.02 -3.26
N PRO A 230 2.01 -7.66 -3.71
CA PRO A 230 2.42 -7.58 -5.12
C PRO A 230 1.39 -8.16 -6.10
N GLU A 231 0.60 -9.16 -5.67
CA GLU A 231 -0.43 -9.81 -6.51
C GLU A 231 -1.57 -8.85 -6.88
N GLY A 232 -1.93 -7.94 -5.98
CA GLY A 232 -2.98 -6.94 -6.24
C GLY A 232 -2.65 -6.02 -7.42
N CYS A 233 -1.37 -5.85 -7.75
CA CYS A 233 -0.91 -5.03 -8.88
C CYS A 233 -0.89 -5.75 -10.23
N LEU A 234 -1.22 -7.06 -10.28
CA LEU A 234 -1.26 -7.85 -11.52
C LEU A 234 -2.63 -7.80 -12.22
N ARG A 235 -3.61 -7.09 -11.65
CA ARG A 235 -4.99 -7.03 -12.14
C ARG A 235 -5.25 -5.90 -13.13
#